data_AF-D8M5F7-F1
#
_entry.id   AF-D8M5F7-F1
#
_cell.length_a   1.000
_cell.length_b   1.000
_cell.length_c   1.000
_cell.angle_alpha   90.00
_cell.angle_beta   90.00
_cell.angle_gamma   90.00
#
_symmetry.space_group_name_H-M   'P 1'
#
loop_
_entity.id
_entity.type
_entity.pdbx_description
1 polymer ?
#
loop_
_entity_poly.entity_id
_entity_poly.type
_entity_poly.pdbx_seq_one_letter_code
_entity_poly.pdbx_strand_id
1 'polypeptide(L)'
;MGDKEGRSSRRFRRSHSSKVVYICSCELGYLFNRIALIQALLDKSLPPTFSYIRKMKDVVDLHFTANPDYTSKYVGDSGDYWQQDILGGKYICPITKEAIGGKTKFCYLRTCGCVQALSVLKEIPSDKCLVCDKPFTEDDVIVINGNEKEREELRRRMELRRSKEKKTKKHHHSTEKKEKLEKKDP
;
A
#
# COMPACT_ATOMS: atom_id res chain seq x y z
N MET A 1 -63.71 -2.90 -23.35
CA MET A 1 -62.89 -4.11 -23.13
C MET A 1 -61.47 -3.73 -23.54
N GLY A 2 -60.55 -3.27 -22.70
CA GLY A 2 -60.32 -3.44 -21.27
C GLY A 2 -58.82 -3.75 -21.12
N ASP A 3 -57.99 -2.72 -21.18
CA ASP A 3 -56.55 -2.77 -20.94
C ASP A 3 -56.22 -3.44 -19.60
N LYS A 4 -55.28 -4.39 -19.58
CA LYS A 4 -54.65 -4.85 -18.34
C LYS A 4 -53.14 -5.00 -18.51
N GLU A 5 -52.45 -4.18 -17.72
CA GLU A 5 -51.02 -4.05 -17.55
C GLU A 5 -50.35 -5.36 -17.13
N GLY A 6 -49.32 -5.77 -17.87
CA GLY A 6 -48.36 -6.78 -17.44
C GLY A 6 -47.11 -6.12 -16.86
N ARG A 7 -47.21 -5.61 -15.62
CA ARG A 7 -46.08 -5.03 -14.88
C ARG A 7 -45.10 -6.14 -14.48
N SER A 8 -44.20 -6.51 -15.41
CA SER A 8 -43.09 -7.42 -15.14
C SER A 8 -42.12 -6.75 -14.16
N SER A 9 -42.21 -7.17 -12.90
CA SER A 9 -41.34 -6.77 -11.81
C SER A 9 -39.92 -7.26 -12.10
N ARG A 10 -39.13 -6.40 -12.75
CA ARG A 10 -37.67 -6.51 -12.76
C ARG A 10 -37.20 -6.42 -11.32
N ARG A 11 -37.07 -7.57 -10.66
CA ARG A 11 -36.29 -7.70 -9.42
C ARG A 11 -34.88 -7.23 -9.77
N PHE A 12 -34.58 -5.99 -9.42
CA PHE A 12 -33.22 -5.48 -9.40
C PHE A 12 -32.48 -6.37 -8.41
N ARG A 13 -31.79 -7.41 -8.91
CA ARG A 13 -30.80 -8.14 -8.13
C ARG A 13 -29.84 -7.05 -7.69
N ARG A 14 -29.96 -6.63 -6.41
CA ARG A 14 -28.93 -5.84 -5.75
C ARG A 14 -27.69 -6.72 -5.80
N SER A 15 -26.89 -6.53 -6.84
CA SER A 15 -25.56 -7.08 -6.92
C SER A 15 -24.92 -6.67 -5.61
N HIS A 16 -24.57 -7.65 -4.78
CA HIS A 16 -23.79 -7.39 -3.58
C HIS A 16 -22.48 -6.84 -4.09
N SER A 17 -22.40 -5.52 -4.19
CA SER A 17 -21.19 -4.82 -4.62
C SER A 17 -20.17 -5.14 -3.56
N SER A 18 -19.33 -6.15 -3.80
CA SER A 18 -18.18 -6.47 -2.99
C SER A 18 -17.43 -5.16 -2.80
N LYS A 19 -17.46 -4.61 -1.58
CA LYS A 19 -16.80 -3.33 -1.29
C LYS A 19 -15.35 -3.48 -1.72
N VAL A 20 -14.92 -2.71 -2.71
CA VAL A 20 -13.52 -2.70 -3.14
C VAL A 20 -12.73 -2.13 -1.98
N VAL A 21 -11.92 -2.97 -1.32
CA VAL A 21 -11.07 -2.53 -0.22
C VAL A 21 -9.72 -2.12 -0.76
N TYR A 22 -9.37 -0.85 -0.57
CA TYR A 22 -8.05 -0.33 -0.89
C TYR A 22 -7.11 -0.54 0.30
N ILE A 23 -6.05 -1.31 0.06
CA ILE A 23 -5.03 -1.61 1.07
C ILE A 23 -3.79 -0.78 0.77
N CYS A 24 -3.22 -0.17 1.80
CA CYS A 24 -1.96 0.57 1.71
C CYS A 24 -0.99 0.10 2.80
N SER A 25 0.29 0.42 2.65
CA SER A 25 1.31 0.09 3.63
C SER A 25 2.22 1.27 3.96
N CYS A 26 2.62 1.36 5.22
CA CYS A 26 3.59 2.34 5.67
C CYS A 26 5.03 1.87 5.44
N GLU A 27 6.00 2.78 5.60
CA GLU A 27 7.42 2.48 5.39
C GLU A 27 8.01 1.44 6.36
N LEU A 28 7.26 0.99 7.37
CA LEU A 28 7.64 -0.11 8.27
C LEU A 28 6.96 -1.45 7.91
N GLY A 29 6.21 -1.51 6.81
CA GLY A 29 5.59 -2.74 6.32
C GLY A 29 4.28 -3.15 6.98
N TYR A 30 3.69 -2.28 7.82
CA TYR A 30 2.33 -2.48 8.33
C TYR A 30 1.30 -2.20 7.25
N LEU A 31 0.22 -2.98 7.23
CA LEU A 31 -0.89 -2.82 6.30
C LEU A 31 -2.04 -2.06 6.95
N PHE A 32 -2.72 -1.23 6.16
CA PHE A 32 -3.87 -0.46 6.60
C PHE A 32 -4.96 -0.47 5.53
N ASN A 33 -6.22 -0.45 5.97
CA ASN A 33 -7.31 0.00 5.12
C ASN A 33 -7.11 1.50 4.84
N ARG A 34 -6.96 1.84 3.57
CA ARG A 34 -6.65 3.21 3.13
C ARG A 34 -7.72 4.22 3.57
N ILE A 35 -8.99 3.84 3.51
CA ILE A 35 -10.11 4.71 3.89
C ILE A 35 -10.07 4.97 5.39
N ALA A 36 -9.86 3.92 6.19
CA ALA A 36 -9.75 4.04 7.64
C ALA A 36 -8.52 4.87 8.05
N LEU A 37 -7.39 4.71 7.36
CA LEU A 37 -6.19 5.50 7.60
C LEU A 37 -6.40 6.99 7.30
N ILE A 38 -7.08 7.31 6.20
CA ILE A 38 -7.42 8.70 5.87
C ILE A 38 -8.25 9.33 6.98
N GLN A 39 -9.29 8.63 7.44
CA GLN A 39 -10.13 9.10 8.54
C GLN A 39 -9.30 9.33 9.82
N ALA A 40 -8.46 8.36 10.19
CA ALA A 40 -7.62 8.47 11.38
C ALA A 40 -6.60 9.62 11.31
N LEU A 41 -6.08 9.94 10.12
CA LEU A 41 -5.19 11.08 9.91
C LEU A 41 -5.93 12.42 10.05
N LEU A 42 -7.17 12.51 9.57
CA LEU A 42 -8.00 13.72 9.71
C LEU A 42 -8.40 13.95 11.17
N ASP A 43 -8.78 12.87 11.87
CA ASP A 43 -9.19 12.91 13.27
C ASP A 43 -8.00 13.00 14.24
N LYS A 44 -6.76 12.88 13.73
CA LYS A 44 -5.52 12.79 14.52
C LYS A 44 -5.58 11.69 15.58
N SER A 45 -6.25 10.59 15.27
CA SER A 45 -6.53 9.47 16.19
C SER A 45 -5.56 8.29 16.02
N LEU A 46 -4.50 8.46 15.22
CA LEU A 46 -3.49 7.41 15.05
C LEU A 46 -2.74 7.12 16.36
N PRO A 47 -2.54 5.84 16.72
CA PRO A 47 -1.72 5.46 17.86
C PRO A 47 -0.30 6.05 17.79
N PRO A 48 0.35 6.35 18.94
CA PRO A 48 1.70 6.91 18.97
C PRO A 48 2.74 6.07 18.22
N THR A 49 2.53 4.74 18.18
CA THR A 49 3.34 3.79 17.42
C THR A 49 3.40 4.10 15.92
N PHE A 50 2.39 4.77 15.37
CA PHE A 50 2.27 5.16 13.95
C PHE A 50 2.42 6.67 13.71
N SER A 51 2.90 7.43 14.71
CA SER A 51 3.10 8.90 14.63
C SER A 51 4.00 9.38 13.49
N TYR A 52 4.81 8.49 12.90
CA TYR A 52 5.62 8.78 11.72
C TYR A 52 4.81 8.92 10.43
N ILE A 53 3.56 8.46 10.40
CA ILE A 53 2.62 8.63 9.28
C ILE A 53 1.88 9.95 9.50
N ARG A 54 2.26 10.99 8.75
CA ARG A 54 1.67 12.33 8.89
C ARG A 54 0.74 12.69 7.74
N LYS A 55 0.89 12.02 6.60
CA LYS A 55 0.17 12.30 5.36
C LYS A 55 0.11 11.06 4.48
N MET A 56 -0.77 11.04 3.49
CA MET A 56 -0.89 9.92 2.55
C MET A 56 0.38 9.65 1.71
N LYS A 57 1.28 10.63 1.57
CA LYS A 57 2.58 10.42 0.93
C LYS A 57 3.55 9.56 1.76
N ASP A 58 3.24 9.34 3.03
CA ASP A 58 4.04 8.50 3.94
C ASP A 58 3.62 7.02 3.88
N VAL A 59 2.62 6.69 3.06
CA VAL A 59 2.17 5.32 2.77
C VAL A 59 2.16 5.07 1.27
N VAL A 60 2.15 3.80 0.89
CA VAL A 60 2.13 3.33 -0.51
C VAL A 60 0.88 2.48 -0.71
N ASP A 61 0.12 2.81 -1.75
CA ASP A 61 -1.02 2.00 -2.17
C ASP A 61 -0.51 0.68 -2.75
N LEU A 62 -1.04 -0.44 -2.27
CA LEU A 62 -0.54 -1.76 -2.65
C LEU A 62 -1.35 -2.36 -3.79
N HIS A 63 -0.63 -2.96 -4.74
CA HIS A 63 -1.20 -3.70 -5.86
C HIS A 63 -1.05 -5.19 -5.61
N PHE A 64 -2.13 -5.80 -5.13
CA PHE A 64 -2.23 -7.25 -4.94
C PHE A 64 -2.74 -7.92 -6.22
N THR A 65 -2.23 -9.13 -6.51
CA THR A 65 -2.77 -9.98 -7.56
C THR A 65 -3.83 -10.89 -6.96
N ALA A 66 -5.05 -10.87 -7.51
CA ALA A 66 -6.13 -11.75 -7.05
C ALA A 66 -5.80 -13.21 -7.34
N ASN A 67 -6.13 -14.09 -6.41
CA ASN A 67 -6.02 -15.53 -6.58
C ASN A 67 -7.23 -16.05 -7.35
N PRO A 68 -7.06 -16.62 -8.56
CA PRO A 68 -8.17 -17.15 -9.34
C PRO A 68 -8.89 -18.32 -8.63
N ASP A 69 -8.18 -19.06 -7.78
CA ASP A 69 -8.71 -20.20 -7.05
C ASP A 69 -9.34 -19.82 -5.70
N TYR A 70 -9.41 -18.51 -5.40
CA TYR A 70 -9.99 -18.06 -4.15
C TYR A 70 -11.50 -18.23 -4.13
N THR A 71 -11.96 -19.05 -3.19
CA THR A 71 -13.35 -19.14 -2.81
C THR A 71 -13.56 -18.30 -1.56
N SER A 72 -14.57 -17.41 -1.57
CA SER A 72 -14.88 -16.57 -0.41
C SER A 72 -15.29 -17.45 0.77
N LYS A 73 -14.38 -17.65 1.73
CA LYS A 73 -14.61 -18.48 2.93
C LYS A 73 -15.29 -17.71 4.05
N TYR A 74 -15.24 -16.38 4.01
CA TYR A 74 -15.79 -15.52 5.04
C TYR A 74 -17.01 -14.77 4.49
N VAL A 75 -18.13 -14.89 5.19
CA VAL A 75 -19.39 -14.18 4.92
C VAL A 75 -19.79 -13.53 6.24
N GLY A 76 -19.42 -12.28 6.45
CA GLY A 76 -19.69 -11.56 7.70
C GLY A 76 -19.46 -10.06 7.57
N ASP A 77 -20.18 -9.27 8.38
CA ASP A 77 -20.22 -7.80 8.34
C ASP A 77 -19.20 -7.14 9.29
N SER A 78 -18.19 -7.88 9.74
CA SER A 78 -17.14 -7.39 10.63
C SER A 78 -16.15 -6.50 9.88
N GLY A 79 -15.75 -5.38 10.50
CA GLY A 79 -14.91 -4.33 9.90
C GLY A 79 -13.51 -4.75 9.43
N ASP A 80 -13.06 -5.94 9.81
CA ASP A 80 -11.73 -6.50 9.50
C ASP A 80 -11.73 -7.58 8.41
N TYR A 81 -12.75 -7.61 7.55
CA TYR A 81 -12.83 -8.59 6.45
C TYR A 81 -11.60 -8.55 5.52
N TRP A 82 -10.95 -7.40 5.36
CA TRP A 82 -9.82 -7.26 4.45
C TRP A 82 -8.53 -7.93 4.95
N GLN A 83 -8.29 -7.97 6.26
CA GLN A 83 -7.17 -8.74 6.82
C GLN A 83 -7.42 -10.23 6.67
N GLN A 84 -8.67 -10.67 6.88
CA GLN A 84 -9.08 -12.06 6.69
C GLN A 84 -9.02 -12.48 5.23
N ASP A 85 -9.31 -11.58 4.30
CA ASP A 85 -9.13 -11.80 2.87
C ASP A 85 -7.67 -12.09 2.52
N ILE A 86 -6.74 -11.29 3.04
CA ILE A 86 -5.30 -11.51 2.84
C ILE A 86 -4.94 -12.88 3.43
N LEU A 87 -5.18 -13.09 4.73
CA LEU A 87 -4.82 -14.35 5.41
C LEU A 87 -5.52 -15.58 4.84
N GLY A 88 -6.72 -15.41 4.29
CA GLY A 88 -7.53 -16.45 3.65
C GLY A 88 -7.08 -16.81 2.24
N GLY A 89 -6.02 -16.18 1.73
CA GLY A 89 -5.44 -16.50 0.43
C GLY A 89 -6.17 -15.89 -0.76
N LYS A 90 -6.87 -14.76 -0.57
CA LYS A 90 -7.50 -14.00 -1.66
C LYS A 90 -6.48 -13.42 -2.64
N TYR A 91 -5.26 -13.18 -2.17
CA TYR A 91 -4.20 -12.61 -2.97
C TYR A 91 -3.00 -13.55 -3.05
N ILE A 92 -2.34 -13.56 -4.20
CA ILE A 92 -1.16 -14.39 -4.49
C ILE A 92 -0.01 -13.54 -5.01
N CYS A 93 1.21 -14.03 -4.90
CA CYS A 93 2.33 -13.47 -5.65
C CYS A 93 2.20 -13.82 -7.13
N PRO A 94 2.34 -12.85 -8.06
CA PRO A 94 2.22 -13.11 -9.48
C PRO A 94 3.29 -14.05 -10.03
N ILE A 95 4.43 -14.18 -9.34
CA ILE A 95 5.60 -14.96 -9.78
C ILE A 95 5.57 -16.36 -9.16
N THR A 96 5.57 -16.48 -7.83
CA THR A 96 5.61 -17.79 -7.15
C THR A 96 4.25 -18.47 -7.07
N LYS A 97 3.16 -17.74 -7.33
CA LYS A 97 1.76 -18.20 -7.16
C LYS A 97 1.39 -18.58 -5.72
N GLU A 98 2.24 -18.27 -4.75
CA GLU A 98 1.97 -18.51 -3.33
C GLU A 98 1.02 -17.47 -2.75
N ALA A 99 0.14 -17.92 -1.85
CA ALA A 99 -0.82 -17.06 -1.15
C ALA A 99 -0.13 -16.07 -0.20
N ILE A 100 -0.49 -14.81 -0.32
CA ILE A 100 0.01 -13.73 0.53
C ILE A 100 -0.64 -13.87 1.91
N GLY A 101 0.16 -13.80 2.99
CA GLY A 101 -0.32 -14.04 4.36
C GLY A 101 -0.11 -15.47 4.88
N GLY A 102 0.47 -16.35 4.05
CA GLY A 102 0.96 -17.66 4.47
C GLY A 102 2.30 -17.61 5.23
N LYS A 103 3.09 -18.68 5.14
CA LYS A 103 4.41 -18.79 5.81
C LYS A 103 5.51 -17.99 5.11
N THR A 104 5.36 -17.75 3.80
CA THR A 104 6.35 -17.05 2.99
C THR A 104 6.36 -15.55 3.31
N LYS A 105 7.56 -14.95 3.26
CA LYS A 105 7.71 -13.50 3.38
C LYS A 105 7.44 -12.81 2.06
N PHE A 106 6.65 -11.75 2.11
CA PHE A 106 6.34 -10.90 0.97
C PHE A 106 6.89 -9.50 1.18
N CYS A 107 7.11 -8.79 0.09
CA CYS A 107 7.55 -7.42 0.09
C CYS A 107 6.79 -6.63 -0.98
N TYR A 108 6.88 -5.32 -0.90
CA TYR A 108 6.47 -4.44 -1.98
C TYR A 108 7.57 -3.42 -2.27
N LEU A 109 7.52 -2.85 -3.47
CA LEU A 109 8.42 -1.78 -3.88
C LEU A 109 7.75 -0.42 -3.70
N ARG A 110 8.40 0.52 -3.02
CA ARG A 110 7.84 1.87 -2.78
C ARG A 110 7.55 2.65 -4.05
N THR A 111 8.29 2.39 -5.12
CA THR A 111 8.14 3.08 -6.41
C THR A 111 6.87 2.70 -7.16
N CYS A 112 6.30 1.53 -6.90
CA CYS A 112 5.17 1.00 -7.68
C CYS A 112 4.03 0.37 -6.87
N GLY A 113 4.27 -0.04 -5.62
CA GLY A 113 3.29 -0.72 -4.77
C GLY A 113 3.02 -2.18 -5.13
N CYS A 114 3.68 -2.75 -6.14
CA CYS A 114 3.51 -4.16 -6.50
C CYS A 114 4.00 -5.08 -5.38
N VAL A 115 3.16 -6.05 -5.00
CA VAL A 115 3.48 -7.04 -3.97
C VAL A 115 4.04 -8.31 -4.61
N GLN A 116 5.18 -8.78 -4.10
CA GLN A 116 5.88 -9.97 -4.60
C GLN A 116 6.61 -10.72 -3.47
N ALA A 117 6.93 -12.00 -3.69
CA ALA A 117 7.68 -12.79 -2.73
C ALA A 117 9.10 -12.23 -2.54
N LEU A 118 9.56 -12.19 -1.28
CA LEU A 118 10.88 -11.66 -0.94
C LEU A 118 12.01 -12.56 -1.47
N SER A 119 11.77 -13.88 -1.54
CA SER A 119 12.71 -14.84 -2.11
C SER A 119 13.06 -14.52 -3.57
N VAL A 120 12.05 -14.16 -4.38
CA VAL A 120 12.25 -13.85 -5.79
C VAL A 120 13.20 -12.67 -6.00
N LEU A 121 13.08 -11.61 -5.20
CA LEU A 121 14.01 -10.47 -5.29
C LEU A 121 15.44 -10.81 -4.89
N LYS A 122 15.63 -11.84 -4.05
CA LYS A 122 16.97 -12.29 -3.62
C LYS A 122 17.61 -13.22 -4.64
N GLU A 123 16.80 -14.06 -5.28
CA GLU A 123 17.24 -15.04 -6.27
C GLU A 123 17.47 -14.41 -7.65
N ILE A 124 16.70 -13.37 -7.99
CA ILE A 124 16.77 -12.66 -9.27
C ILE A 124 17.16 -11.20 -9.00
N PRO A 125 18.47 -10.88 -9.00
CA PRO A 125 18.93 -9.49 -8.91
C PRO A 125 18.38 -8.69 -10.10
N SER A 126 17.61 -7.66 -9.80
CA SER A 126 17.03 -6.77 -10.80
C SER A 126 16.99 -5.35 -10.25
N ASP A 127 17.24 -4.37 -11.11
CA ASP A 127 17.05 -2.94 -10.83
C ASP A 127 15.62 -2.48 -11.20
N LYS A 128 14.78 -3.40 -11.70
CA LYS A 128 13.40 -3.16 -12.13
C LYS A 128 12.42 -4.15 -11.51
N CYS A 129 11.23 -3.65 -11.19
CA CYS A 129 10.15 -4.44 -10.63
C CYS A 129 9.78 -5.59 -11.58
N LEU A 130 9.84 -6.83 -11.08
CA LEU A 130 9.52 -8.03 -11.88
C LEU A 130 8.04 -8.17 -12.26
N VAL A 131 7.18 -7.23 -11.83
CA VAL A 131 5.75 -7.21 -12.10
C VAL A 131 5.36 -6.11 -13.10
N CYS A 132 6.03 -4.95 -13.05
CA CYS A 132 5.63 -3.78 -13.84
C CYS A 132 6.80 -3.00 -14.46
N ASP A 133 8.03 -3.54 -14.38
CA ASP A 133 9.27 -3.00 -14.94
C ASP A 133 9.69 -1.61 -14.45
N LYS A 134 9.01 -1.05 -13.44
CA LYS A 134 9.42 0.22 -12.84
C LYS A 134 10.76 0.08 -12.11
N PRO A 135 11.70 1.03 -12.29
CA PRO A 135 12.98 0.98 -11.60
C PRO A 135 12.79 1.12 -10.09
N PHE A 136 13.66 0.46 -9.33
CA PHE A 136 13.69 0.54 -7.88
C PHE A 136 15.11 0.37 -7.35
N THR A 137 15.33 0.77 -6.11
CA THR A 137 16.57 0.53 -5.39
C THR A 137 16.33 -0.41 -4.22
N GLU A 138 17.39 -0.98 -3.63
CA GLU A 138 17.25 -1.76 -2.39
C GLU A 138 16.53 -0.99 -1.27
N ASP A 139 16.68 0.34 -1.24
CA ASP A 139 15.99 1.20 -0.26
C ASP A 139 14.47 1.30 -0.48
N ASP A 140 13.98 0.90 -1.66
CA ASP A 140 12.56 0.86 -1.99
C ASP A 140 11.89 -0.47 -1.62
N VAL A 141 12.66 -1.51 -1.28
CA VAL A 141 12.13 -2.82 -0.89
C VAL A 141 11.65 -2.77 0.56
N ILE A 142 10.35 -2.99 0.78
CA ILE A 142 9.72 -3.00 2.10
C ILE A 142 9.10 -4.37 2.35
N VAL A 143 9.55 -5.03 3.41
CA VAL A 143 9.02 -6.34 3.83
C VAL A 143 7.69 -6.14 4.53
N ILE A 144 6.65 -6.83 4.06
CA ILE A 144 5.30 -6.78 4.65
C ILE A 144 5.29 -7.62 5.92
N ASN A 145 4.75 -7.07 7.00
CA ASN A 145 4.62 -7.74 8.30
C ASN A 145 5.92 -8.41 8.78
N GLY A 146 7.07 -7.75 8.54
CA GLY A 146 8.38 -8.22 8.99
C GLY A 146 8.45 -8.39 10.51
N ASN A 147 9.43 -9.18 10.96
CA ASN A 147 9.69 -9.34 12.40
C ASN A 147 10.28 -8.06 13.01
N GLU A 148 10.50 -8.04 14.33
CA GLU A 148 10.97 -6.84 15.01
C GLU A 148 12.30 -6.31 14.48
N LYS A 149 13.27 -7.20 14.21
CA LYS A 149 14.57 -6.81 13.64
C LYS A 149 14.44 -6.21 12.24
N GLU A 150 13.59 -6.79 11.40
CA GLU A 150 13.31 -6.29 10.06
C GLU A 150 12.63 -4.92 10.13
N ARG A 151 11.69 -4.72 11.06
CA ARG A 151 11.02 -3.42 11.27
C ARG A 151 11.96 -2.35 11.80
N GLU A 152 12.90 -2.70 12.67
CA GLU A 152 13.91 -1.77 13.18
C GLU A 152 14.83 -1.29 12.03
N GLU A 153 15.26 -2.21 11.17
CA GLU A 153 16.06 -1.84 10.00
C GLU A 153 15.26 -0.96 9.01
N LEU A 154 13.99 -1.28 8.75
CA LEU A 154 13.12 -0.44 7.94
C LEU A 154 12.93 0.96 8.55
N ARG A 155 12.84 1.05 9.89
CA ARG A 155 12.75 2.34 10.60
C ARG A 155 14.02 3.16 10.41
N ARG A 156 15.20 2.55 10.59
CA ARG A 156 16.50 3.21 10.39
C ARG A 156 16.63 3.75 8.96
N ARG A 157 16.23 2.96 7.95
CA ARG A 157 16.22 3.37 6.53
C ARG A 157 15.27 4.53 6.28
N MET A 158 14.05 4.45 6.80
CA MET A 158 13.03 5.51 6.69
C MET A 158 13.54 6.83 7.28
N GLU A 159 14.14 6.80 8.46
CA GLU A 159 14.67 7.99 9.14
C GLU A 159 15.85 8.61 8.38
N LEU A 160 16.77 7.77 7.88
CA LEU A 160 17.89 8.22 7.07
C LEU A 160 17.42 8.90 5.79
N ARG A 161 16.48 8.29 5.05
CA ARG A 161 15.90 8.84 3.83
C ARG A 161 15.21 10.19 4.08
N ARG A 162 14.31 10.25 5.07
CA ARG A 162 13.60 11.49 5.42
C ARG A 162 14.55 12.59 5.88
N SER A 163 15.64 12.25 6.54
CA SER A 163 16.67 13.22 6.95
C SER A 163 17.45 13.78 5.76
N LYS A 164 17.79 12.93 4.78
CA LYS A 164 18.43 13.37 3.53
C LYS A 164 17.52 14.31 2.74
N GLU A 165 16.24 13.98 2.59
CA GLU A 165 15.26 14.83 1.90
C GLU A 165 15.05 16.19 2.58
N LYS A 166 15.11 16.25 3.92
CA LYS A 166 15.04 17.52 4.65
C LYS A 166 16.27 18.40 4.38
N LYS A 167 17.46 17.81 4.32
CA LYS A 167 18.71 18.53 4.04
C LYS A 167 18.73 19.08 2.62
N THR A 168 18.33 18.30 1.63
CA THR A 168 18.27 18.75 0.23
C THR A 168 17.26 19.87 0.02
N LYS A 169 16.07 19.79 0.64
CA LYS A 169 15.07 20.87 0.60
C LYS A 169 15.56 22.16 1.26
N LYS A 170 16.26 22.07 2.40
CA LYS A 170 16.88 23.24 3.04
C LYS A 170 17.93 23.89 2.14
N HIS A 171 18.79 23.07 1.52
CA HIS A 171 19.80 23.56 0.58
C HIS A 171 19.16 24.27 -0.61
N HIS A 172 18.17 23.65 -1.26
CA HIS A 172 17.44 24.24 -2.38
C HIS A 172 16.77 25.58 -2.02
N HIS A 173 16.09 25.63 -0.87
CA HIS A 173 15.49 26.89 -0.40
C HIS A 173 16.57 27.96 -0.14
N SER A 174 17.73 27.59 0.39
CA SER A 174 18.80 28.56 0.65
C SER A 174 19.42 29.11 -0.64
N THR A 175 19.57 28.28 -1.67
CA THR A 175 20.08 28.69 -3.00
C THR A 175 19.06 29.55 -3.73
N GLU A 176 17.77 29.16 -3.76
CA GLU A 176 16.70 29.97 -4.37
C GLU A 176 16.54 31.34 -3.71
N LYS A 177 16.76 31.43 -2.38
CA LYS A 177 16.68 32.70 -1.66
C LYS A 177 17.86 33.62 -2.01
N LYS A 178 19.08 33.07 -2.19
CA LYS A 178 20.25 33.84 -2.63
C LYS A 178 20.10 34.34 -4.06
N GLU A 179 19.69 33.50 -5.00
CA GLU A 179 19.49 33.89 -6.40
C GLU A 179 18.40 34.95 -6.59
N LYS A 180 17.35 34.94 -5.74
CA LYS A 180 16.30 35.98 -5.74
C LYS A 180 16.75 37.30 -5.10
N LEU A 181 17.76 37.29 -4.24
CA LEU A 181 18.36 38.50 -3.68
C LEU A 181 19.34 39.12 -4.67
N GLU A 182 20.16 38.31 -5.35
CA GLU A 182 21.14 38.77 -6.35
C GLU A 182 20.50 39.32 -7.63
N LYS A 183 19.27 38.91 -7.98
CA LYS A 183 18.51 39.46 -9.12
C LYS A 183 17.66 40.69 -8.78
N LYS A 184 17.75 41.20 -7.55
CA LYS A 184 16.96 42.34 -7.05
C LYS A 184 17.75 43.63 -6.90
N ASP A 185 19.06 43.58 -7.08
CA ASP A 185 19.92 44.77 -7.15
C ASP A 185 20.11 45.17 -8.64
N PRO A 186 19.89 46.45 -9.02
CA PRO A 186 19.82 46.91 -10.42
C PRO A 186 21.12 46.76 -11.24
#